data_AF-A0A9K3LKG3-F1
#
_entry.id   AF-A0A9K3LKG3-F1
#
_cell.length_a   1.000
_cell.length_b   1.000
_cell.length_c   1.000
_cell.angle_alpha   90.00
_cell.angle_beta   90.00
_cell.angle_gamma   90.00
#
_symmetry.space_group_name_H-M   'P 1'
#
loop_
_entity.id
_entity.type
_entity.pdbx_description
1 polymer ?
#
loop_
_entity_poly.entity_id
_entity_poly.type
_entity_poly.pdbx_seq_one_letter_code
_entity_poly.pdbx_strand_id
1 'polypeptide(L)'
;MRFSSRSLIFSLTASGCIGLRCFSYGIASNYSQNSAYILSASGAIHNLAEDSASSSSSSRLFSSASPTSEMPVDPEYPGTAVERMLAVRSRVANLTQEELNANWEDVRRKLLWAGGLKDLPTAIPGQGYTGHSFNDYNHVDLTCMLDEVSYNQNDGTVQQIARGNLLGPGIRIASLPELGPGGSWSTCANGCNKDPPQDVAHIQFRSRIAYKLVWCPTEKFDTFVLVDDDGKELTRGTPTGNLPRIMERQANYRIVMGSKYATAADEIAKSMSTSATN
;
A
#
# COMPACT_ATOMS: atom_id res chain seq x y z
N MET A 1 15.63 61.56 -5.84
CA MET A 1 14.36 61.18 -6.51
C MET A 1 13.69 60.18 -5.56
N ARG A 2 12.57 60.40 -4.83
CA ARG A 2 11.26 61.06 -5.15
C ARG A 2 10.73 60.55 -6.51
N PHE A 3 9.57 59.90 -6.69
CA PHE A 3 8.27 59.80 -5.99
C PHE A 3 7.58 58.43 -6.34
N SER A 4 6.45 57.92 -5.77
CA SER A 4 5.59 58.29 -4.63
C SER A 4 4.78 57.07 -4.12
N SER A 5 4.57 57.02 -2.80
CA SER A 5 3.43 56.48 -2.03
C SER A 5 2.06 56.35 -2.73
N ARG A 6 1.28 55.30 -2.37
CA ARG A 6 -0.18 55.35 -2.13
C ARG A 6 -0.63 54.35 -1.06
N SER A 7 -1.32 54.84 -0.03
CA SER A 7 -2.12 54.06 0.92
C SER A 7 -3.59 54.01 0.47
N LEU A 8 -4.34 53.02 0.92
CA LEU A 8 -5.80 53.03 0.97
C LEU A 8 -6.25 52.57 2.37
N ILE A 9 -7.21 53.30 2.96
CA ILE A 9 -7.82 53.09 4.28
C ILE A 9 -9.34 53.25 4.11
N PHE A 10 -10.10 52.74 5.10
CA PHE A 10 -11.56 52.80 5.30
C PHE A 10 -12.35 51.63 4.68
N SER A 11 -13.42 51.12 5.33
CA SER A 11 -14.17 51.67 6.48
C SER A 11 -14.60 50.64 7.52
N LEU A 12 -14.78 51.09 8.78
CA LEU A 12 -15.64 50.45 9.79
C LEU A 12 -17.12 50.67 9.45
N THR A 13 -17.99 49.73 9.84
CA THR A 13 -19.36 49.95 10.34
C THR A 13 -19.71 48.84 11.35
N ALA A 14 -20.70 49.07 12.22
CA ALA A 14 -20.84 48.36 13.51
C ALA A 14 -22.19 47.64 13.71
N SER A 15 -22.21 46.79 14.74
CA SER A 15 -23.34 46.39 15.61
C SER A 15 -24.66 45.88 15.02
N GLY A 16 -25.06 44.68 15.47
CA GLY A 16 -26.43 44.19 15.42
C GLY A 16 -26.66 42.98 16.34
N CYS A 17 -27.11 43.19 17.58
CA CYS A 17 -27.48 42.12 18.50
C CYS A 17 -28.99 41.80 18.44
N ILE A 18 -29.34 40.65 17.87
CA ILE A 18 -30.62 39.93 18.01
C ILE A 18 -30.22 38.44 17.86
N GLY A 19 -30.67 37.43 18.60
CA GLY A 19 -31.75 37.27 19.56
C GLY A 19 -32.21 35.80 19.43
N LEU A 20 -32.38 35.06 20.53
CA LEU A 20 -32.53 33.60 20.52
C LEU A 20 -33.70 33.10 19.64
N ARG A 21 -33.45 31.99 18.90
CA ARG A 21 -34.40 30.86 18.81
C ARG A 21 -33.65 29.52 18.72
N CYS A 22 -33.74 28.71 19.76
CA CYS A 22 -33.40 27.29 19.68
C CYS A 22 -34.50 26.56 18.92
N PHE A 23 -34.13 25.82 17.87
CA PHE A 23 -34.97 24.77 17.29
C PHE A 23 -34.20 23.45 17.37
N SER A 24 -34.51 22.68 18.42
CA SER A 24 -34.00 21.33 18.59
C SER A 24 -34.75 20.38 17.66
N TYR A 25 -34.24 20.18 16.44
CA TYR A 25 -34.65 19.03 15.63
C TYR A 25 -33.99 17.77 16.18
N GLY A 26 -34.77 16.93 16.85
CA GLY A 26 -34.35 15.60 17.25
C GLY A 26 -34.18 14.73 16.00
N ILE A 27 -32.95 14.53 15.56
CA ILE A 27 -32.63 13.43 14.64
C ILE A 27 -32.63 12.16 15.48
N ALA A 28 -33.58 11.26 15.21
CA ALA A 28 -33.57 9.93 15.77
C ALA A 28 -32.35 9.17 15.22
N SER A 29 -31.32 9.00 16.05
CA SER A 29 -30.20 8.13 15.74
C SER A 29 -30.69 6.68 15.76
N ASN A 30 -31.03 6.13 14.59
CA ASN A 30 -31.10 4.69 14.43
C ASN A 30 -29.69 4.15 14.65
N TYR A 31 -29.47 3.60 15.84
CA TYR A 31 -28.26 2.87 16.21
C TYR A 31 -28.28 1.54 15.46
N SER A 32 -27.94 1.59 14.17
CA SER A 32 -27.56 0.39 13.43
C SER A 32 -26.33 -0.19 14.10
N GLN A 33 -26.36 -1.48 14.44
CA GLN A 33 -25.20 -2.11 15.07
C GLN A 33 -24.09 -2.23 14.03
N ASN A 34 -23.02 -1.45 14.20
CA ASN A 34 -21.81 -1.57 13.41
C ASN A 34 -21.15 -2.92 13.73
N SER A 35 -21.35 -3.92 12.85
CA SER A 35 -20.53 -5.12 12.84
C SER A 35 -19.12 -4.75 12.36
N ALA A 36 -18.26 -4.37 13.29
CA ALA A 36 -16.84 -4.16 13.01
C ALA A 36 -16.17 -5.49 12.70
N TYR A 37 -15.87 -5.74 11.42
CA TYR A 37 -15.00 -6.85 11.02
C TYR A 37 -13.56 -6.54 11.44
N ILE A 38 -13.14 -7.10 12.58
CA ILE A 38 -11.74 -7.08 12.97
C ILE A 38 -11.01 -8.05 12.04
N LEU A 39 -10.27 -7.51 11.05
CA LEU A 39 -9.26 -8.29 10.35
C LEU A 39 -8.23 -8.76 11.37
N SER A 40 -8.14 -10.08 11.57
CA SER A 40 -6.98 -10.65 12.24
C SER A 40 -5.73 -10.48 11.36
N ALA A 41 -4.56 -10.34 11.97
CA ALA A 41 -3.24 -10.27 11.30
C ALA A 41 -2.85 -11.55 10.50
N SER A 42 -3.81 -12.45 10.28
CA SER A 42 -3.65 -13.71 9.54
C SER A 42 -4.48 -13.75 8.25
N GLY A 43 -5.32 -12.75 7.97
CA GLY A 43 -6.18 -12.72 6.78
C GLY A 43 -7.30 -13.78 6.73
N ALA A 44 -7.54 -14.49 7.84
CA ALA A 44 -8.59 -15.51 7.94
C ALA A 44 -9.94 -14.89 8.34
N ILE A 45 -10.98 -15.15 7.55
CA ILE A 45 -12.37 -14.81 7.89
C ILE A 45 -12.97 -15.94 8.71
N HIS A 46 -13.25 -15.68 10.00
CA HIS A 46 -14.05 -16.57 10.83
C HIS A 46 -15.48 -16.03 10.96
N ASN A 47 -16.41 -16.68 10.26
CA ASN A 47 -17.84 -16.48 10.52
C ASN A 47 -18.24 -17.21 11.81
N LEU A 48 -18.45 -16.45 12.89
CA LEU A 48 -19.17 -16.96 14.07
C LEU A 48 -20.67 -16.86 13.81
N ALA A 49 -21.22 -17.86 13.14
CA ALA A 49 -22.65 -18.12 13.14
C ALA A 49 -22.93 -19.19 14.20
N GLU A 50 -23.63 -18.82 15.28
CA GLU A 50 -24.00 -19.74 16.34
C GLU A 50 -25.06 -20.74 15.86
N ASP A 51 -24.83 -22.03 16.13
CA ASP A 51 -25.83 -23.07 15.93
C ASP A 51 -26.99 -22.86 16.91
N SER A 52 -28.20 -22.64 16.37
CA SER A 52 -29.44 -22.64 17.14
C SER A 52 -30.61 -23.07 16.27
N ALA A 53 -30.89 -24.37 16.27
CA ALA A 53 -32.00 -24.95 15.55
C ALA A 53 -33.35 -24.61 16.21
N SER A 54 -34.21 -23.88 15.51
CA SER A 54 -35.66 -23.92 15.76
C SER A 54 -36.45 -23.71 14.46
N SER A 55 -37.40 -24.61 14.20
CA SER A 55 -38.24 -24.60 13.02
C SER A 55 -39.49 -23.74 13.22
N SER A 56 -39.76 -22.80 12.31
CA SER A 56 -41.14 -22.41 11.99
C SER A 56 -41.22 -21.74 10.61
N SER A 57 -42.11 -22.25 9.78
CA SER A 57 -42.36 -21.76 8.42
C SER A 57 -43.16 -20.45 8.47
N SER A 58 -42.69 -19.41 7.79
CA SER A 58 -43.52 -18.27 7.38
C SER A 58 -42.93 -17.59 6.15
N SER A 59 -43.81 -17.28 5.20
CA SER A 59 -43.51 -16.70 3.89
C SER A 59 -42.73 -15.39 4.00
N ARG A 60 -41.57 -15.33 3.34
CA ARG A 60 -40.83 -14.08 3.14
C ARG A 60 -40.96 -13.65 1.69
N LEU A 61 -41.43 -12.41 1.51
CA LEU A 61 -41.51 -11.77 0.20
C LEU A 61 -40.11 -11.65 -0.43
N PHE A 62 -40.07 -11.69 -1.76
CA PHE A 62 -38.90 -11.31 -2.53
C PHE A 62 -38.57 -9.84 -2.27
N SER A 63 -37.58 -9.59 -1.41
CA SER A 63 -36.88 -8.31 -1.35
C SER A 63 -35.49 -8.55 -1.92
N SER A 64 -35.30 -8.19 -3.18
CA SER A 64 -34.00 -8.22 -3.86
C SER A 64 -33.16 -7.04 -3.40
N ALA A 65 -32.84 -7.01 -2.10
CA ALA A 65 -31.73 -6.22 -1.61
C ALA A 65 -30.45 -6.93 -2.11
N SER A 66 -29.88 -6.43 -3.21
CA SER A 66 -28.48 -6.71 -3.50
C SER A 66 -27.69 -6.36 -2.24
N PRO A 67 -26.85 -7.25 -1.69
CA PRO A 67 -25.92 -6.83 -0.66
C PRO A 67 -25.06 -5.73 -1.26
N THR A 68 -25.19 -4.50 -0.75
CA THR A 68 -24.16 -3.49 -0.90
C THR A 68 -22.94 -4.08 -0.19
N SER A 69 -22.06 -4.71 -0.96
CA SER A 69 -20.81 -5.24 -0.47
C SER A 69 -20.00 -4.07 0.05
N GLU A 70 -20.09 -3.80 1.35
CA GLU A 70 -19.31 -2.77 2.01
C GLU A 70 -17.84 -3.10 1.75
N MET A 71 -17.14 -2.21 1.05
CA MET A 71 -15.75 -2.46 0.72
C MET A 71 -14.95 -2.57 2.01
N PRO A 72 -14.09 -3.59 2.18
CA PRO A 72 -13.30 -3.73 3.40
C PRO A 72 -12.38 -2.50 3.58
N VAL A 73 -12.44 -1.89 4.77
CA VAL A 73 -11.64 -0.72 5.15
C VAL A 73 -10.64 -1.12 6.23
N ASP A 74 -9.39 -0.73 6.07
CA ASP A 74 -8.39 -0.79 7.15
C ASP A 74 -8.50 0.48 8.01
N PRO A 75 -8.80 0.37 9.33
CA PRO A 75 -8.97 1.54 10.18
C PRO A 75 -7.66 2.28 10.53
N GLU A 76 -6.51 1.61 10.44
CA GLU A 76 -5.18 2.20 10.67
C GLU A 76 -4.71 2.90 9.38
N TYR A 77 -4.90 2.24 8.24
CA TYR A 77 -4.50 2.68 6.90
C TYR A 77 -5.71 2.81 5.95
N PRO A 78 -6.60 3.80 6.16
CA PRO A 78 -7.86 3.93 5.42
C PRO A 78 -7.70 4.28 3.93
N GLY A 79 -6.48 4.52 3.44
CA GLY A 79 -6.19 4.65 2.02
C GLY A 79 -5.93 3.32 1.32
N THR A 80 -5.85 2.19 2.03
CA THR A 80 -5.62 0.87 1.43
C THR A 80 -6.83 0.38 0.64
N ALA A 81 -6.58 -0.02 -0.61
CA ALA A 81 -7.54 -0.82 -1.38
C ALA A 81 -7.44 -2.28 -0.91
N VAL A 82 -8.13 -2.62 0.19
CA VAL A 82 -7.93 -3.88 0.92
C VAL A 82 -8.19 -5.11 0.05
N GLU A 83 -9.28 -5.12 -0.73
CA GLU A 83 -9.59 -6.19 -1.68
C GLU A 83 -8.41 -6.44 -2.66
N ARG A 84 -7.88 -5.36 -3.25
CA ARG A 84 -6.74 -5.41 -4.17
C ARG A 84 -5.46 -5.87 -3.49
N MET A 85 -5.18 -5.37 -2.29
CA MET A 85 -4.02 -5.79 -1.51
C MET A 85 -4.04 -7.30 -1.22
N LEU A 86 -5.18 -7.85 -0.82
CA LEU A 86 -5.35 -9.27 -0.56
C LEU A 86 -5.25 -10.12 -1.84
N ALA A 87 -5.85 -9.65 -2.94
CA ALA A 87 -5.75 -10.32 -4.24
C ALA A 87 -4.30 -10.35 -4.77
N VAL A 88 -3.54 -9.26 -4.59
CA VAL A 88 -2.09 -9.22 -4.87
C VAL A 88 -1.33 -10.21 -3.98
N ARG A 89 -1.51 -10.17 -2.65
CA ARG A 89 -0.81 -11.09 -1.72
C ARG A 89 -1.06 -12.55 -2.09
N SER A 90 -2.31 -12.89 -2.42
CA SER A 90 -2.67 -14.21 -2.94
C SER A 90 -1.96 -14.54 -4.25
N ARG A 91 -1.92 -13.62 -5.22
CA ARG A 91 -1.23 -13.84 -6.52
C ARG A 91 0.28 -14.04 -6.34
N VAL A 92 0.90 -13.29 -5.44
CA VAL A 92 2.34 -13.37 -5.12
C VAL A 92 2.72 -14.66 -4.40
N ALA A 93 1.94 -15.09 -3.41
CA ALA A 93 2.17 -16.32 -2.66
C ALA A 93 2.06 -17.60 -3.53
N ASN A 94 1.44 -17.50 -4.71
CA ASN A 94 1.31 -18.60 -5.68
C ASN A 94 2.35 -18.56 -6.82
N LEU A 95 3.31 -17.62 -6.82
CA LEU A 95 4.42 -17.62 -7.78
C LEU A 95 5.35 -18.81 -7.52
N THR A 96 5.73 -19.53 -8.58
CA THR A 96 6.54 -20.75 -8.41
C THR A 96 8.03 -20.44 -8.24
N GLN A 97 8.80 -21.42 -7.73
CA GLN A 97 10.24 -21.28 -7.60
C GLN A 97 10.93 -21.16 -8.97
N GLU A 98 10.41 -21.79 -10.02
CA GLU A 98 10.90 -21.63 -11.39
C GLU A 98 10.70 -20.20 -11.89
N GLU A 99 9.57 -19.57 -11.56
CA GLU A 99 9.30 -18.17 -11.90
C GLU A 99 10.16 -17.17 -11.11
N LEU A 100 10.47 -17.48 -9.85
CA LEU A 100 11.22 -16.59 -8.93
C LEU A 100 12.75 -16.75 -9.04
N ASN A 101 13.23 -17.87 -9.58
CA ASN A 101 14.64 -18.18 -9.80
C ASN A 101 15.08 -17.98 -11.28
N ALA A 102 14.20 -17.41 -12.12
CA ALA A 102 14.47 -17.12 -13.53
C ALA A 102 15.48 -15.97 -13.73
N ASN A 103 15.62 -15.49 -14.97
CA ASN A 103 16.35 -14.26 -15.25
C ASN A 103 15.67 -13.07 -14.57
N TRP A 104 16.43 -12.18 -13.93
CA TRP A 104 15.92 -11.07 -13.16
C TRP A 104 14.86 -10.22 -13.89
N GLU A 105 15.01 -9.97 -15.19
CA GLU A 105 14.04 -9.16 -15.94
C GLU A 105 12.69 -9.88 -16.10
N ASP A 106 12.69 -11.22 -16.19
CA ASP A 106 11.46 -12.02 -16.19
C ASP A 106 10.83 -12.07 -14.80
N VAL A 107 11.65 -12.23 -13.75
CA VAL A 107 11.21 -12.18 -12.35
C VAL A 107 10.55 -10.82 -12.06
N ARG A 108 11.21 -9.71 -12.38
CA ARG A 108 10.66 -8.35 -12.20
C ARG A 108 9.32 -8.18 -12.94
N ARG A 109 9.22 -8.65 -14.19
CA ARG A 109 7.94 -8.64 -14.94
C ARG A 109 6.85 -9.44 -14.23
N LYS A 110 7.19 -10.61 -13.67
CA LYS A 110 6.26 -11.43 -12.87
C LYS A 110 5.85 -10.72 -11.58
N LEU A 111 6.76 -10.04 -10.88
CA LEU A 111 6.43 -9.25 -9.69
C LEU A 111 5.48 -8.10 -10.00
N LEU A 112 5.71 -7.35 -11.08
CA LEU A 112 4.81 -6.29 -11.55
C LEU A 112 3.42 -6.84 -11.86
N TRP A 113 3.31 -7.89 -12.67
CA TRP A 113 2.03 -8.53 -12.98
C TRP A 113 1.33 -9.09 -11.73
N ALA A 114 2.09 -9.70 -10.82
CA ALA A 114 1.58 -10.19 -9.55
C ALA A 114 1.01 -9.05 -8.68
N GLY A 115 1.65 -7.88 -8.77
CA GLY A 115 1.23 -6.64 -8.14
C GLY A 115 0.09 -5.87 -8.83
N GLY A 116 -0.41 -6.33 -9.97
CA GLY A 116 -1.40 -5.57 -10.76
C GLY A 116 -0.81 -4.33 -11.43
N LEU A 117 0.46 -4.39 -11.86
CA LEU A 117 1.14 -3.35 -12.64
C LEU A 117 1.51 -3.85 -14.03
N LYS A 118 1.43 -2.94 -15.01
CA LYS A 118 1.97 -3.10 -16.36
C LYS A 118 3.49 -2.87 -16.34
N ASP A 119 4.22 -3.64 -17.14
CA ASP A 119 5.62 -3.34 -17.44
C ASP A 119 5.70 -2.25 -18.51
N LEU A 120 6.08 -1.04 -18.09
CA LEU A 120 6.16 0.16 -18.91
C LEU A 120 7.58 0.76 -18.78
N PRO A 121 8.64 0.03 -19.20
CA PRO A 121 10.04 0.41 -18.97
C PRO A 121 10.53 1.55 -19.87
N THR A 122 9.70 2.02 -20.80
CA THR A 122 10.00 3.12 -21.74
C THR A 122 9.03 4.30 -21.63
N ALA A 123 8.05 4.23 -20.71
CA ALA A 123 7.12 5.34 -20.50
C ALA A 123 7.82 6.55 -19.88
N ILE A 124 7.28 7.74 -20.13
CA ILE A 124 7.82 9.00 -19.60
C ILE A 124 7.49 9.09 -18.10
N PRO A 125 8.38 9.63 -17.25
CA PRO A 125 8.04 9.93 -15.85
C PRO A 125 6.72 10.68 -15.71
N GLY A 126 5.85 10.23 -14.79
CA GLY A 126 4.47 10.72 -14.64
C GLY A 126 3.43 10.05 -15.55
N GLN A 127 3.84 9.29 -16.58
CA GLN A 127 2.95 8.55 -17.49
C GLN A 127 2.95 7.03 -17.20
N GLY A 128 3.12 6.64 -15.93
CA GLY A 128 3.10 5.23 -15.51
C GLY A 128 4.40 4.48 -15.74
N TYR A 129 5.55 5.17 -15.78
CA TYR A 129 6.87 4.54 -15.84
C TYR A 129 7.11 3.57 -14.68
N THR A 130 7.27 2.28 -14.98
CA THR A 130 7.57 1.21 -14.00
C THR A 130 8.97 0.60 -14.22
N GLY A 131 9.80 1.18 -15.08
CA GLY A 131 11.14 0.63 -15.40
C GLY A 131 12.08 0.52 -14.20
N HIS A 132 11.95 1.44 -13.23
CA HIS A 132 12.71 1.45 -11.98
C HIS A 132 12.12 0.59 -10.84
N SER A 133 10.86 0.14 -10.96
CA SER A 133 10.20 -0.69 -9.94
C SER A 133 11.02 -1.95 -9.67
N PHE A 134 11.40 -2.16 -8.41
CA PHE A 134 12.26 -3.25 -7.91
C PHE A 134 13.71 -3.26 -8.46
N ASN A 135 14.08 -2.32 -9.33
CA ASN A 135 15.40 -2.24 -9.98
C ASN A 135 16.39 -1.29 -9.29
N ASP A 136 15.93 -0.48 -8.32
CA ASP A 136 16.76 0.34 -7.44
C ASP A 136 16.49 0.01 -5.96
N TYR A 137 17.28 0.60 -5.07
CA TYR A 137 17.21 0.30 -3.64
C TYR A 137 15.90 0.70 -2.93
N ASN A 138 15.11 1.60 -3.53
CA ASN A 138 14.08 2.39 -2.85
C ASN A 138 12.67 2.13 -3.38
N HIS A 139 12.48 1.95 -4.70
CA HIS A 139 11.17 1.70 -5.32
C HIS A 139 10.76 0.22 -5.22
N VAL A 140 10.73 -0.29 -4.00
CA VAL A 140 10.62 -1.72 -3.66
C VAL A 140 9.33 -2.10 -2.94
N ASP A 141 8.52 -1.11 -2.56
CA ASP A 141 7.22 -1.29 -1.94
C ASP A 141 6.13 -1.33 -3.00
N LEU A 142 5.35 -2.39 -3.04
CA LEU A 142 4.12 -2.39 -3.82
C LEU A 142 2.94 -1.99 -2.94
N THR A 143 2.42 -0.79 -3.17
CA THR A 143 1.26 -0.24 -2.47
C THR A 143 -0.01 -0.45 -3.30
N CYS A 144 -1.10 -0.87 -2.65
CA CYS A 144 -2.43 -0.94 -3.25
C CYS A 144 -3.34 0.09 -2.57
N MET A 145 -3.72 1.14 -3.29
CA MET A 145 -4.40 2.30 -2.71
C MET A 145 -5.75 2.58 -3.39
N LEU A 146 -6.69 3.16 -2.63
CA LEU A 146 -7.97 3.62 -3.16
C LEU A 146 -7.76 4.75 -4.19
N ASP A 147 -8.65 4.84 -5.18
CA ASP A 147 -8.57 5.86 -6.24
C ASP A 147 -8.55 7.29 -5.66
N GLU A 148 -9.31 7.54 -4.59
CA GLU A 148 -9.40 8.83 -3.91
C GLU A 148 -8.03 9.32 -3.39
N VAL A 149 -7.26 8.44 -2.74
CA VAL A 149 -5.93 8.77 -2.21
C VAL A 149 -4.82 8.66 -3.25
N SER A 150 -5.05 8.00 -4.38
CA SER A 150 -4.04 7.89 -5.46
C SER A 150 -3.62 9.26 -6.03
N TYR A 151 -4.47 10.27 -5.88
CA TYR A 151 -4.20 11.66 -6.26
C TYR A 151 -3.54 12.51 -5.18
N ASN A 152 -3.30 11.96 -3.98
CA ASN A 152 -2.58 12.66 -2.92
C ASN A 152 -1.19 13.06 -3.41
N GLN A 153 -0.82 14.31 -3.14
CA GLN A 153 0.51 14.85 -3.39
C GLN A 153 1.33 14.82 -2.09
N ASN A 154 2.64 14.61 -2.19
CA ASN A 154 3.52 14.89 -1.05
C ASN A 154 3.49 16.40 -0.76
N ASP A 155 3.10 16.78 0.45
CA ASP A 155 3.16 18.15 0.97
C ASP A 155 4.56 18.52 1.52
N GLY A 156 5.43 17.51 1.64
CA GLY A 156 6.77 17.60 2.21
C GLY A 156 6.93 16.87 3.54
N THR A 157 5.89 16.18 4.03
CA THR A 157 5.98 15.22 5.14
C THR A 157 6.89 14.06 4.81
N VAL A 158 6.80 13.49 3.61
CA VAL A 158 7.75 12.46 3.15
C VAL A 158 9.03 13.14 2.70
N GLN A 159 10.12 12.89 3.43
CA GLN A 159 11.44 13.42 3.10
C GLN A 159 11.96 12.80 1.80
N GLN A 160 12.82 13.55 1.08
CA GLN A 160 13.45 13.15 -0.19
C GLN A 160 12.50 12.95 -1.40
N ILE A 161 11.19 13.11 -1.23
CA ILE A 161 10.20 13.08 -2.31
C ILE A 161 9.81 14.51 -2.70
N ALA A 162 9.73 14.80 -4.00
CA ALA A 162 9.34 16.12 -4.51
C ALA A 162 7.94 16.51 -4.01
N ARG A 163 7.81 17.75 -3.48
CA ARG A 163 6.50 18.32 -3.14
C ARG A 163 5.65 18.46 -4.40
N GLY A 164 4.36 18.16 -4.30
CA GLY A 164 3.41 18.29 -5.41
C GLY A 164 3.46 17.18 -6.46
N ASN A 165 4.15 16.05 -6.20
CA ASN A 165 4.27 14.96 -7.17
C ASN A 165 2.90 14.31 -7.48
N LEU A 166 2.43 14.45 -8.72
CA LEU A 166 1.14 13.96 -9.22
C LEU A 166 1.25 12.50 -9.68
N LEU A 167 1.22 11.56 -8.73
CA LEU A 167 1.34 10.14 -9.02
C LEU A 167 0.06 9.52 -9.62
N GLY A 168 -1.13 9.99 -9.22
CA GLY A 168 -2.44 9.42 -9.61
C GLY A 168 -2.63 9.09 -11.11
N PRO A 169 -2.30 9.99 -12.06
CA PRO A 169 -2.35 9.67 -13.50
C PRO A 169 -1.45 8.49 -13.88
N GLY A 170 -0.22 8.43 -13.37
CA GLY A 170 0.72 7.34 -13.60
C GLY A 170 0.25 6.02 -12.98
N ILE A 171 -0.27 6.07 -11.75
CA ILE A 171 -0.89 4.94 -11.05
C ILE A 171 -2.03 4.35 -11.89
N ARG A 172 -2.98 5.18 -12.35
CA ARG A 172 -4.10 4.75 -13.19
C ARG A 172 -3.63 4.16 -14.53
N ILE A 173 -2.63 4.76 -15.17
CA ILE A 173 -2.09 4.26 -16.45
C ILE A 173 -1.42 2.90 -16.27
N ALA A 174 -0.59 2.72 -15.24
CA ALA A 174 0.16 1.50 -15.01
C ALA A 174 -0.67 0.37 -14.37
N SER A 175 -1.75 0.68 -13.65
CA SER A 175 -2.56 -0.33 -12.97
C SER A 175 -3.27 -1.28 -13.95
N LEU A 176 -3.32 -2.55 -13.56
CA LEU A 176 -4.13 -3.61 -14.14
C LEU A 176 -5.45 -3.71 -13.35
N PRO A 177 -6.62 -3.82 -14.02
CA PRO A 177 -7.92 -3.74 -13.36
C PRO A 177 -8.38 -5.06 -12.72
N GLU A 178 -7.82 -6.21 -13.10
CA GLU A 178 -8.38 -7.52 -12.70
C GLU A 178 -8.09 -7.95 -11.25
N LEU A 179 -7.45 -7.08 -10.45
CA LEU A 179 -7.22 -7.27 -9.02
C LEU A 179 -8.17 -6.44 -8.14
N GLY A 180 -9.29 -5.96 -8.67
CA GLY A 180 -10.29 -5.21 -7.89
C GLY A 180 -10.11 -3.68 -7.95
N PRO A 181 -10.85 -2.91 -7.13
CA PRO A 181 -10.88 -1.44 -7.20
C PRO A 181 -9.54 -0.77 -6.81
N GLY A 182 -9.42 0.54 -7.08
CA GLY A 182 -8.21 1.30 -6.79
C GLY A 182 -7.04 1.02 -7.73
N GLY A 183 -5.85 1.47 -7.32
CA GLY A 183 -4.61 1.37 -8.08
C GLY A 183 -3.50 0.60 -7.35
N SER A 184 -2.51 0.17 -8.12
CA SER A 184 -1.24 -0.39 -7.64
C SER A 184 -0.09 0.56 -8.01
N TRP A 185 0.96 0.65 -7.19
CA TRP A 185 2.17 1.41 -7.51
C TRP A 185 3.41 0.91 -6.76
N SER A 186 4.60 1.06 -7.37
CA SER A 186 5.88 0.89 -6.67
C SER A 186 6.28 2.19 -5.96
N THR A 187 6.12 2.24 -4.65
CA THR A 187 6.41 3.41 -3.80
C THR A 187 7.82 3.34 -3.20
N CYS A 188 8.29 4.47 -2.67
CA CYS A 188 9.61 4.61 -2.07
C CYS A 188 9.59 4.13 -0.61
N ALA A 189 10.49 3.21 -0.27
CA ALA A 189 10.64 2.60 1.05
C ALA A 189 11.50 3.41 2.05
N ASN A 190 12.12 4.52 1.65
CA ASN A 190 12.89 5.36 2.57
C ASN A 190 12.04 5.83 3.76
N GLY A 191 12.43 5.46 4.97
CA GLY A 191 11.67 5.70 6.21
C GLY A 191 10.94 4.47 6.76
N CYS A 192 10.93 3.33 6.04
CA CYS A 192 10.24 2.11 6.48
C CYS A 192 10.84 1.43 7.72
N ASN A 193 12.08 1.78 8.12
CA ASN A 193 12.69 1.29 9.37
C ASN A 193 12.31 2.08 10.64
N LYS A 194 11.24 2.87 10.56
CA LYS A 194 10.63 3.55 11.70
C LYS A 194 9.38 2.79 12.16
N ASP A 195 8.96 3.07 13.38
CA ASP A 195 7.75 2.51 13.97
C ASP A 195 6.86 3.66 14.47
N PRO A 196 5.68 3.92 13.86
CA PRO A 196 5.21 3.31 12.61
C PRO A 196 6.07 3.74 11.39
N PRO A 197 6.06 2.98 10.27
CA PRO A 197 6.82 3.30 9.07
C PRO A 197 6.55 4.72 8.54
N GLN A 198 7.61 5.40 8.08
CA GLN A 198 7.56 6.79 7.62
C GLN A 198 7.81 6.91 6.09
N ASP A 199 7.49 5.85 5.35
CA ASP A 199 7.67 5.77 3.90
C ASP A 199 6.48 6.32 3.10
N VAL A 200 6.57 6.30 1.76
CA VAL A 200 5.54 6.88 0.88
C VAL A 200 4.19 6.15 1.02
N ALA A 201 4.18 4.83 1.23
CA ALA A 201 2.94 4.06 1.33
C ALA A 201 2.15 4.48 2.57
N HIS A 202 2.82 4.47 3.72
CA HIS A 202 2.21 4.70 5.03
C HIS A 202 1.84 6.17 5.25
N ILE A 203 2.64 7.12 4.74
CA ILE A 203 2.43 8.56 4.97
C ILE A 203 1.57 9.22 3.88
N GLN A 204 1.99 9.18 2.61
CA GLN A 204 1.31 9.91 1.53
C GLN A 204 -0.02 9.25 1.13
N PHE A 205 -0.03 7.92 1.04
CA PHE A 205 -1.21 7.18 0.64
C PHE A 205 -2.03 6.65 1.82
N ARG A 206 -1.51 6.73 3.06
CA ARG A 206 -2.12 6.12 4.25
C ARG A 206 -2.55 4.68 3.98
N SER A 207 -1.65 3.92 3.35
CA SER A 207 -1.91 2.57 2.88
C SER A 207 -0.81 1.61 3.31
N ARG A 208 -1.21 0.42 3.77
CA ARG A 208 -0.34 -0.75 3.86
C ARG A 208 0.25 -1.11 2.50
N ILE A 209 1.39 -1.78 2.54
CA ILE A 209 1.96 -2.41 1.35
C ILE A 209 1.34 -3.80 1.14
N ALA A 210 1.12 -4.18 -0.12
CA ALA A 210 0.81 -5.55 -0.46
C ALA A 210 2.04 -6.44 -0.25
N TYR A 211 3.22 -5.99 -0.70
CA TYR A 211 4.52 -6.56 -0.36
C TYR A 211 5.66 -5.54 -0.48
N LYS A 212 6.80 -5.82 0.17
CA LYS A 212 8.11 -5.17 0.01
C LYS A 212 9.11 -6.18 -0.51
N LEU A 213 9.92 -5.79 -1.50
CA LEU A 213 11.10 -6.59 -1.88
C LEU A 213 12.30 -6.24 -1.02
N VAL A 214 12.88 -7.26 -0.38
CA VAL A 214 14.10 -7.16 0.43
C VAL A 214 15.15 -8.13 -0.12
N TRP A 215 16.32 -7.62 -0.51
CA TRP A 215 17.48 -8.43 -0.83
C TRP A 215 18.10 -8.96 0.47
N CYS A 216 18.30 -10.28 0.53
CA CYS A 216 18.83 -10.95 1.72
C CYS A 216 20.33 -10.64 1.86
N PRO A 217 20.85 -10.43 3.08
CA PRO A 217 22.26 -10.13 3.33
C PRO A 217 23.16 -11.38 3.25
N THR A 218 23.03 -12.15 2.16
CA THR A 218 23.99 -13.20 1.79
C THR A 218 25.31 -12.56 1.34
N GLU A 219 26.39 -13.33 1.25
CA GLU A 219 27.68 -12.85 0.73
C GLU A 219 27.56 -12.13 -0.64
N LYS A 220 26.60 -12.57 -1.47
CA LYS A 220 26.38 -12.10 -2.84
C LYS A 220 25.15 -11.20 -3.00
N PHE A 221 24.31 -11.08 -1.96
CA PHE A 221 22.98 -10.46 -1.97
C PHE A 221 22.07 -10.97 -3.10
N ASP A 222 22.25 -12.22 -3.54
CA ASP A 222 21.65 -12.82 -4.74
C ASP A 222 20.25 -13.43 -4.51
N THR A 223 19.86 -13.62 -3.25
CA THR A 223 18.49 -14.03 -2.86
C THR A 223 17.67 -12.79 -2.46
N PHE A 224 16.41 -12.72 -2.87
CA PHE A 224 15.42 -11.77 -2.37
C PHE A 224 14.27 -12.49 -1.68
N VAL A 225 13.64 -11.80 -0.72
CA VAL A 225 12.38 -12.18 -0.09
C VAL A 225 11.34 -11.09 -0.31
N LEU A 226 10.09 -11.50 -0.53
CA LEU A 226 8.93 -10.62 -0.49
C LEU A 226 8.29 -10.77 0.88
N VAL A 227 8.20 -9.66 1.61
CA VAL A 227 7.51 -9.60 2.91
C VAL A 227 6.25 -8.77 2.81
N ASP A 228 5.24 -9.09 3.61
CA ASP A 228 4.05 -8.27 3.73
C ASP A 228 4.27 -7.04 4.62
N ASP A 229 3.18 -6.28 4.86
CA ASP A 229 3.21 -5.07 5.68
C ASP A 229 3.67 -5.31 7.13
N ASP A 230 3.46 -6.51 7.66
CA ASP A 230 3.87 -6.90 9.02
C ASP A 230 5.30 -7.49 9.05
N GLY A 231 5.98 -7.57 7.89
CA GLY A 231 7.31 -8.13 7.75
C GLY A 231 7.33 -9.65 7.61
N LYS A 232 6.18 -10.30 7.42
CA LYS A 232 6.07 -11.75 7.27
C LYS A 232 6.41 -12.17 5.85
N GLU A 233 7.20 -13.23 5.70
CA GLU A 233 7.52 -13.79 4.38
C GLU A 233 6.27 -14.28 3.62
N LEU A 234 6.17 -13.84 2.36
CA LEU A 234 5.17 -14.29 1.39
C LEU A 234 5.78 -15.33 0.42
N THR A 235 6.95 -15.02 -0.13
CA THR A 235 7.73 -15.92 -1.01
C THR A 235 9.14 -15.36 -1.21
N ARG A 236 10.05 -16.14 -1.82
CA ARG A 236 11.45 -15.77 -2.05
C ARG A 236 12.03 -16.44 -3.31
N GLY A 237 13.10 -15.85 -3.85
CA GLY A 237 13.83 -16.38 -5.01
C GLY A 237 15.30 -15.99 -4.99
N THR A 238 16.11 -16.76 -5.72
CA THR A 238 17.54 -16.51 -6.00
C THR A 238 17.72 -16.38 -7.53
N PRO A 239 17.29 -15.25 -8.10
CA PRO A 239 17.28 -15.02 -9.54
C PRO A 239 18.69 -14.90 -10.14
N THR A 240 18.77 -15.00 -11.46
CA THR A 240 20.03 -14.97 -12.21
C THR A 240 20.07 -13.88 -13.28
N GLY A 241 21.22 -13.70 -13.93
CA GLY A 241 21.38 -12.73 -15.03
C GLY A 241 21.61 -11.30 -14.55
N ASN A 242 20.86 -10.34 -15.13
CA ASN A 242 21.08 -8.91 -14.93
C ASN A 242 20.45 -8.38 -13.64
N LEU A 243 20.91 -8.90 -12.50
CA LEU A 243 20.50 -8.42 -11.18
C LEU A 243 20.77 -6.91 -11.00
N PRO A 244 20.02 -6.20 -10.14
CA PRO A 244 20.37 -4.85 -9.74
C PRO A 244 21.81 -4.80 -9.21
N ARG A 245 22.48 -3.66 -9.39
CA ARG A 245 23.89 -3.52 -8.98
C ARG A 245 24.04 -3.87 -7.49
N ILE A 246 25.14 -4.51 -7.12
CA ILE A 246 25.36 -4.99 -5.73
C ILE A 246 25.16 -3.87 -4.69
N MET A 247 25.53 -2.64 -5.01
CA MET A 247 25.31 -1.46 -4.15
C MET A 247 23.83 -1.13 -3.93
N GLU A 248 22.96 -1.33 -4.93
CA GLU A 248 21.51 -1.14 -4.81
C GLU A 248 20.91 -2.21 -3.88
N ARG A 249 21.30 -3.47 -4.07
CA ARG A 249 20.83 -4.60 -3.24
C ARG A 249 21.27 -4.45 -1.78
N GLN A 250 22.51 -4.03 -1.56
CA GLN A 250 23.03 -3.69 -0.23
C GLN A 250 22.34 -2.46 0.38
N ALA A 251 22.01 -1.44 -0.42
CA ALA A 251 21.29 -0.26 0.06
C ALA A 251 19.84 -0.58 0.42
N ASN A 252 19.17 -1.45 -0.34
CA ASN A 252 17.82 -1.93 -0.08
C ASN A 252 17.76 -2.63 1.29
N TYR A 253 18.66 -3.58 1.55
CA TYR A 253 18.74 -4.20 2.88
C TYR A 253 19.05 -3.16 3.96
N ARG A 254 19.98 -2.22 3.71
CA ARG A 254 20.37 -1.19 4.69
C ARG A 254 19.21 -0.28 5.11
N ILE A 255 18.24 0.00 4.23
CA ILE A 255 17.08 0.84 4.60
C ILE A 255 16.02 0.09 5.41
N VAL A 256 15.97 -1.24 5.38
CA VAL A 256 15.08 -2.07 6.23
C VAL A 256 15.75 -2.61 7.50
N MET A 257 17.08 -2.66 7.53
CA MET A 257 17.88 -3.23 8.62
C MET A 257 17.44 -2.70 10.01
N GLY A 258 17.19 -3.63 10.93
CA GLY A 258 16.72 -3.34 12.30
C GLY A 258 15.21 -3.08 12.43
N SER A 259 14.41 -3.32 11.38
CA SER A 259 12.94 -3.22 11.41
C SER A 259 12.25 -4.56 11.15
N LYS A 260 10.92 -4.61 11.32
CA LYS A 260 10.10 -5.82 11.05
C LYS A 260 10.38 -6.42 9.67
N TYR A 261 10.61 -5.58 8.65
CA TYR A 261 10.86 -6.00 7.27
C TYR A 261 12.20 -6.72 7.04
N ALA A 262 13.17 -6.60 7.93
CA ALA A 262 14.47 -7.29 7.80
C ALA A 262 14.44 -8.75 8.31
N THR A 263 13.45 -9.11 9.14
CA THR A 263 13.43 -10.36 9.92
C THR A 263 13.60 -11.62 9.03
N ALA A 264 12.76 -11.78 8.01
CA ALA A 264 12.82 -12.94 7.11
C ALA A 264 14.14 -12.97 6.31
N ALA A 265 14.63 -11.80 5.86
CA ALA A 265 15.89 -11.69 5.13
C ALA A 265 17.09 -12.14 5.98
N ASP A 266 17.11 -11.78 7.26
CA ASP A 266 18.14 -12.18 8.22
C ASP A 266 18.10 -13.69 8.50
N GLU A 267 16.91 -14.27 8.64
CA GLU A 267 16.73 -15.72 8.84
C GLU A 267 17.21 -16.53 7.61
N ILE A 268 16.86 -16.07 6.40
CA ILE A 268 17.34 -16.66 5.15
C ILE A 268 18.87 -16.61 5.10
N ALA A 269 19.49 -15.46 5.33
CA ALA A 269 20.95 -15.32 5.28
C ALA A 269 21.68 -16.23 6.30
N LYS A 270 21.17 -16.33 7.54
CA LYS A 270 21.70 -17.24 8.58
C LYS A 270 21.56 -18.72 8.20
N SER A 271 20.45 -19.10 7.55
CA SER A 271 20.26 -20.48 7.09
C SER A 271 21.27 -20.85 6.00
N MET A 272 21.50 -19.96 5.02
CA MET A 272 22.43 -20.18 3.92
C MET A 272 23.89 -20.21 4.38
N SER A 273 24.29 -19.35 5.33
CA SER A 273 25.66 -19.41 5.89
C SER A 273 25.92 -20.72 6.63
N THR A 274 24.93 -21.25 7.34
CA THR A 274 25.05 -22.52 8.08
C THR A 274 25.15 -23.71 7.13
N SER A 275 24.44 -23.68 6.00
CA SER A 275 24.51 -24.71 4.96
C SER A 275 25.81 -24.73 4.17
N ALA A 276 26.59 -23.64 4.16
CA ALA A 276 27.88 -23.56 3.46
C ALA A 276 29.07 -24.11 4.27
N THR A 277 28.86 -24.43 5.56
CA THR A 277 29.90 -24.92 6.49
C THR A 277 29.83 -26.42 6.80
N ASN A 278 28.90 -27.17 6.18
CA ASN A 278 28.74 -28.62 6.33
C ASN A 278 29.02 -29.34 5.00
#